data_AF-A0A9X6KV50-F1
#
_entry.id   AF-A0A9X6KV50-F1
#
_cell.length_a   1.000
_cell.length_b   1.000
_cell.length_c   1.000
_cell.angle_alpha   90.00
_cell.angle_beta   90.00
_cell.angle_gamma   90.00
#
_symmetry.space_group_name_H-M   'P 1'
#
loop_
_entity.id
_entity.type
_entity.pdbx_description
1 polymer ?
#
loop_
_entity_poly.entity_id
_entity_poly.type
_entity_poly.pdbx_seq_one_letter_code
_entity_poly.pdbx_strand_id
1 'polypeptide(L)'
;MSADTMTIWGFWITVFGTVIGVIGFFFTIWISNNTAKIKKKFMDKHLEEKYRKSKRSIIIQLHTSYRLLKEDERLDVHAIEESIISLSIYEDILTRTTKSKLKKIDKKINSKTSDEKDEIRRLLYEVIKRLENELDEHTRFIEEVSK
;
A
#
# COMPACT_ATOMS: atom_id res chain seq x y z
N MET A 1 19.03 -0.46 -66.33
CA MET A 1 18.70 -1.20 -65.09
C MET A 1 17.43 -1.98 -65.37
N SER A 2 17.49 -3.32 -65.38
CA SER A 2 16.36 -4.17 -65.76
C SER A 2 15.29 -4.16 -64.66
N ALA A 3 14.01 -4.24 -65.05
CA ALA A 3 12.85 -4.23 -64.16
C ALA A 3 12.95 -5.24 -62.99
N ASP A 4 13.69 -6.33 -63.19
CA ASP A 4 14.00 -7.36 -62.19
C ASP A 4 14.78 -6.80 -60.98
N THR A 5 15.69 -5.86 -61.20
CA THR A 5 16.45 -5.24 -60.11
C THR A 5 15.57 -4.35 -59.23
N MET A 6 14.56 -3.71 -59.81
CA MET A 6 13.62 -2.83 -59.09
C MET A 6 12.63 -3.62 -58.24
N THR A 7 12.19 -4.79 -58.71
CA THR A 7 11.29 -5.71 -57.98
C THR A 7 12.00 -6.41 -56.83
N ILE A 8 13.26 -6.82 -57.01
CA ILE A 8 14.09 -7.43 -55.95
C ILE A 8 14.32 -6.44 -54.80
N TRP A 9 14.67 -5.18 -55.11
CA TRP A 9 14.83 -4.14 -54.10
C TRP A 9 13.54 -3.82 -53.35
N GLY A 10 12.40 -3.76 -54.05
CA GLY A 10 11.08 -3.58 -53.43
C GLY A 10 10.75 -4.69 -52.42
N PHE A 11 11.03 -5.94 -52.78
CA PHE A 11 10.83 -7.09 -51.89
C PHE A 11 11.67 -7.00 -50.61
N TRP A 12 12.97 -6.68 -50.74
CA TRP A 12 13.83 -6.52 -49.57
C TRP A 12 13.38 -5.39 -48.66
N ILE A 13 12.96 -4.24 -49.20
CA ILE A 13 12.46 -3.11 -48.40
C ILE A 13 11.21 -3.51 -47.62
N THR A 14 10.27 -4.25 -48.23
CA THR A 14 9.08 -4.75 -47.52
C THR A 14 9.45 -5.73 -46.41
N VAL A 15 10.36 -6.66 -46.68
CA VAL A 15 10.83 -7.63 -45.66
C VAL A 15 11.50 -6.90 -44.49
N PHE A 16 12.42 -5.98 -44.75
CA PHE A 16 13.08 -5.19 -43.71
C PHE A 16 12.10 -4.32 -42.93
N GLY A 17 11.15 -3.65 -43.61
CA GLY A 17 10.12 -2.85 -42.98
C GLY A 17 9.22 -3.67 -42.05
N THR A 18 8.84 -4.88 -42.46
CA THR A 18 8.01 -5.78 -41.65
C THR A 18 8.76 -6.27 -40.40
N VAL A 19 10.04 -6.64 -40.56
CA VAL A 19 10.89 -7.08 -39.43
C VAL A 19 11.11 -5.95 -38.43
N ILE A 20 11.40 -4.73 -38.89
CA ILE A 20 11.55 -3.56 -38.02
C ILE A 20 10.24 -3.23 -37.30
N GLY A 21 9.10 -3.32 -37.99
CA GLY A 21 7.78 -3.10 -37.39
C GLY A 21 7.46 -4.10 -36.28
N VAL A 22 7.74 -5.39 -36.49
CA VAL A 22 7.54 -6.45 -35.48
C VAL A 22 8.48 -6.24 -34.28
N ILE A 23 9.75 -5.94 -34.51
CA ILE A 23 10.72 -5.66 -33.43
C ILE A 23 10.26 -4.43 -32.62
N GLY A 24 9.82 -3.36 -33.27
CA GLY A 24 9.30 -2.16 -32.62
C GLY A 24 8.05 -2.43 -31.76
N PHE A 25 7.17 -3.31 -32.22
CA PHE A 25 5.99 -3.73 -31.46
C PHE A 25 6.38 -4.47 -30.18
N PHE A 26 7.30 -5.44 -30.26
CA PHE A 26 7.81 -6.12 -29.07
C PHE A 26 8.54 -5.17 -28.11
N PHE A 27 9.31 -4.23 -28.64
CA PHE A 27 10.00 -3.21 -27.83
C PHE A 27 9.02 -2.31 -27.09
N THR A 28 7.93 -1.92 -27.74
CA THR A 28 6.85 -1.12 -27.14
C THR A 28 6.13 -1.88 -26.02
N ILE A 29 5.83 -3.17 -26.22
CA ILE A 29 5.26 -4.04 -25.18
C ILE A 29 6.22 -4.16 -23.99
N TRP A 30 7.52 -4.34 -24.26
CA TRP A 30 8.53 -4.46 -23.22
C TRP A 30 8.67 -3.17 -22.39
N ILE A 31 8.70 -1.99 -23.04
CA ILE A 31 8.72 -0.69 -22.37
C ILE A 31 7.46 -0.47 -21.55
N SER A 32 6.27 -0.81 -22.09
CA SER A 32 5.00 -0.66 -21.38
C SER A 32 4.97 -1.47 -20.08
N ASN A 33 5.40 -2.74 -20.14
CA ASN A 33 5.49 -3.60 -18.97
C ASN A 33 6.47 -3.08 -17.92
N ASN A 34 7.64 -2.57 -18.35
CA ASN A 34 8.61 -1.98 -17.42
C ASN A 34 8.10 -0.66 -16.82
N THR A 35 7.39 0.16 -17.59
CA THR A 35 6.79 1.42 -17.12
C THR A 35 5.73 1.16 -16.06
N ALA A 36 4.89 0.13 -16.24
CA ALA A 36 3.92 -0.27 -15.23
C ALA A 36 4.60 -0.71 -13.91
N LYS A 37 5.70 -1.48 -14.01
CA LYS A 37 6.49 -1.89 -12.84
C LYS A 37 7.12 -0.69 -12.11
N ILE A 38 7.69 0.26 -12.86
CA ILE A 38 8.32 1.47 -12.30
C ILE A 38 7.26 2.35 -11.64
N LYS A 39 6.12 2.56 -12.29
CA LYS A 39 4.99 3.33 -11.74
C LYS A 39 4.50 2.72 -10.43
N LYS A 40 4.32 1.39 -10.38
CA LYS A 40 3.94 0.68 -9.16
C LYS A 40 4.96 0.90 -8.05
N LYS A 41 6.26 0.67 -8.33
CA LYS A 41 7.34 0.88 -7.35
C LYS A 41 7.39 2.32 -6.81
N PHE A 42 7.17 3.31 -7.66
CA PHE A 42 7.11 4.72 -7.24
C PHE A 42 5.89 5.00 -6.36
N MET A 43 4.73 4.46 -6.72
CA MET A 43 3.50 4.60 -5.96
C MET A 43 3.60 3.94 -4.59
N ASP A 44 4.16 2.73 -4.51
CA ASP A 44 4.40 2.00 -3.26
C ASP A 44 5.34 2.81 -2.34
N LYS A 45 6.44 3.35 -2.89
CA LYS A 45 7.39 4.18 -2.13
C LYS A 45 6.75 5.49 -1.63
N HIS A 46 5.92 6.13 -2.47
CA HIS A 46 5.20 7.33 -2.07
C HIS A 46 4.19 7.03 -0.95
N LEU A 47 3.47 5.90 -1.06
CA LEU A 47 2.48 5.47 -0.09
C LEU A 47 3.14 5.16 1.26
N GLU A 48 4.30 4.52 1.25
CA GLU A 48 5.13 4.27 2.44
C GLU A 48 5.62 5.56 3.11
N GLU A 49 6.07 6.55 2.34
CA GLU A 49 6.51 7.84 2.90
C GLU A 49 5.34 8.63 3.51
N LYS A 50 4.17 8.61 2.84
CA LYS A 50 2.94 9.20 3.39
C LYS A 50 2.53 8.50 4.68
N TYR A 51 2.55 7.17 4.68
CA TYR A 51 2.26 6.37 5.86
C TYR A 51 3.17 6.75 7.02
N ARG A 52 4.49 6.86 6.80
CA ARG A 52 5.45 7.26 7.84
C ARG A 52 5.11 8.61 8.47
N LYS A 53 4.71 9.60 7.66
CA LYS A 53 4.32 10.94 8.15
C LYS A 53 3.00 10.89 8.92
N SER A 54 1.98 10.22 8.37
CA SER A 54 0.64 10.16 8.97
C SER A 54 0.54 9.25 10.20
N LYS A 55 1.31 8.15 10.24
CA LYS A 55 1.31 7.14 11.30
C LYS A 55 1.49 7.77 12.68
N ARG A 56 2.41 8.73 12.83
CA ARG A 56 2.66 9.37 14.13
C ARG A 56 1.41 10.07 14.66
N SER A 57 0.70 10.77 13.79
CA SER A 57 -0.56 11.44 14.14
C SER A 57 -1.64 10.44 14.54
N ILE A 58 -1.79 9.36 13.76
CA ILE A 58 -2.77 8.29 14.03
C ILE A 58 -2.47 7.61 15.37
N ILE A 59 -1.20 7.30 15.65
CA ILE A 59 -0.78 6.70 16.93
C ILE A 59 -1.12 7.63 18.10
N ILE A 60 -0.91 8.94 17.97
CA ILE A 60 -1.26 9.92 19.00
C ILE A 60 -2.77 9.96 19.24
N GLN A 61 -3.59 9.94 18.18
CA GLN A 61 -5.05 9.88 18.29
C GLN A 61 -5.50 8.59 19.01
N LEU A 62 -4.97 7.44 18.60
CA LEU A 62 -5.27 6.15 19.25
C LEU A 62 -4.82 6.10 20.71
N HIS A 63 -3.64 6.65 21.05
CA HIS A 63 -3.17 6.80 22.43
C HIS A 63 -4.10 7.68 23.24
N THR A 64 -4.60 8.77 22.66
CA THR A 64 -5.56 9.67 23.31
C THR A 64 -6.86 8.93 23.61
N SER A 65 -7.43 8.21 22.64
CA SER A 65 -8.63 7.39 22.83
C SER A 65 -8.41 6.28 23.87
N TYR A 66 -7.25 5.61 23.85
CA TYR A 66 -6.88 4.61 24.86
C TYR A 66 -6.81 5.21 26.27
N ARG A 67 -6.19 6.39 26.40
CA ARG A 67 -6.04 7.08 27.68
C ARG A 67 -7.40 7.53 28.24
N LEU A 68 -8.25 8.12 27.41
CA LEU A 68 -9.63 8.50 27.78
C LEU A 68 -10.43 7.28 28.28
N LEU A 69 -10.28 6.14 27.60
CA LEU A 69 -10.97 4.91 27.99
C LEU A 69 -10.42 4.31 29.29
N LYS A 70 -9.12 4.49 29.57
CA LYS A 70 -8.45 3.99 30.77
C LYS A 70 -8.71 4.87 32.00
N GLU A 71 -8.66 6.19 31.84
CA GLU A 71 -8.71 7.16 32.94
C GLU A 71 -10.14 7.61 33.24
N ASP A 72 -10.95 7.85 32.21
CA ASP A 72 -12.29 8.44 32.34
C ASP A 72 -13.43 7.46 32.03
N GLU A 73 -13.12 6.21 31.64
CA GLU A 73 -14.07 5.22 31.12
C GLU A 73 -14.89 5.72 29.90
N ARG A 74 -14.40 6.76 29.24
CA ARG A 74 -15.04 7.39 28.08
C ARG A 74 -14.47 6.81 26.80
N LEU A 75 -15.37 6.37 25.92
CA LEU A 75 -15.01 5.89 24.61
C LEU A 75 -15.25 7.01 23.58
N ASP A 76 -14.17 7.55 23.03
CA ASP A 76 -14.23 8.45 21.88
C ASP A 76 -14.33 7.62 20.59
N VAL A 77 -15.55 7.21 20.26
CA VAL A 77 -15.85 6.38 19.08
C VAL A 77 -15.42 7.08 17.81
N HIS A 78 -15.67 8.39 17.69
CA HIS A 78 -15.39 9.15 16.49
C HIS A 78 -13.88 9.19 16.18
N ALA A 79 -13.05 9.49 17.18
CA ALA A 79 -11.59 9.51 17.00
C ALA A 79 -11.03 8.12 16.63
N ILE A 80 -11.62 7.05 17.17
CA ILE A 80 -11.23 5.68 16.84
C ILE A 80 -11.63 5.33 15.40
N GLU A 81 -12.83 5.69 14.96
CA GLU A 81 -13.30 5.47 13.58
C GLU A 81 -12.44 6.24 12.57
N GLU A 82 -12.14 7.51 12.83
CA GLU A 82 -11.25 8.31 11.97
C GLU A 82 -9.85 7.69 11.87
N SER A 83 -9.34 7.16 12.99
CA SER A 83 -8.05 6.45 13.01
C SER A 83 -8.11 5.16 12.18
N ILE A 84 -9.21 4.39 12.26
CA ILE A 84 -9.41 3.17 11.46
C ILE A 84 -9.51 3.50 9.97
N ILE A 85 -10.28 4.53 9.60
CA ILE A 85 -10.39 5.01 8.21
C ILE A 85 -9.03 5.49 7.69
N SER A 86 -8.28 6.22 8.50
CA SER A 86 -6.95 6.70 8.12
C SER A 86 -5.96 5.54 7.91
N LEU A 87 -6.08 4.47 8.69
CA LEU A 87 -5.25 3.26 8.57
C LEU A 87 -5.65 2.38 7.39
N SER A 88 -6.92 2.38 6.98
CA SER A 88 -7.39 1.57 5.84
C SER A 88 -6.78 2.00 4.51
N ILE A 89 -6.42 3.28 4.36
CA ILE A 89 -5.67 3.79 3.19
C ILE A 89 -4.33 3.06 3.02
N TYR A 90 -3.76 2.57 4.12
CA TYR A 90 -2.45 1.90 4.15
C TYR A 90 -2.60 0.39 4.34
N GLU A 91 -3.72 -0.19 3.92
CA GLU A 91 -4.01 -1.61 4.10
C GLU A 91 -2.87 -2.50 3.59
N ASP A 92 -2.25 -2.19 2.46
CA ASP A 92 -1.17 -3.02 1.89
C ASP A 92 0.10 -3.07 2.76
N ILE A 93 0.32 -2.08 3.63
CA ILE A 93 1.49 -1.99 4.52
C ILE A 93 1.21 -2.63 5.88
N LEU A 94 -0.05 -2.61 6.33
CA LEU A 94 -0.42 -3.14 7.65
C LEU A 94 -0.29 -4.67 7.70
N THR A 95 0.20 -5.18 8.83
CA THR A 95 0.22 -6.64 9.00
C THR A 95 -1.19 -7.21 9.11
N ARG A 96 -1.37 -8.46 8.67
CA ARG A 96 -2.66 -9.18 8.76
C ARG A 96 -3.26 -9.15 10.18
N THR A 97 -2.42 -9.19 11.20
CA THR A 97 -2.87 -9.16 12.60
C THR A 97 -3.40 -7.79 12.99
N THR A 98 -2.73 -6.71 12.59
CA THR A 98 -3.17 -5.34 12.85
C THR A 98 -4.50 -5.07 12.16
N LYS A 99 -4.65 -5.47 10.89
CA LYS A 99 -5.93 -5.43 10.17
C LYS A 99 -7.05 -6.17 10.91
N SER A 100 -6.78 -7.40 11.36
CA SER A 100 -7.75 -8.21 12.09
C SER A 100 -8.22 -7.53 13.39
N LYS A 101 -7.31 -6.87 14.10
CA LYS A 101 -7.64 -6.15 15.35
C LYS A 101 -8.40 -4.87 15.09
N LEU A 102 -8.02 -4.08 14.08
CA LEU A 102 -8.77 -2.90 13.66
C LEU A 102 -10.23 -3.26 13.33
N LYS A 103 -10.45 -4.36 12.59
CA LYS A 103 -11.80 -4.86 12.29
C LYS A 103 -12.57 -5.31 13.53
N LYS A 104 -11.90 -5.88 14.53
CA LYS A 104 -12.52 -6.23 15.82
C LYS A 104 -12.91 -4.98 16.60
N ILE A 105 -12.05 -3.97 16.64
CA ILE A 105 -12.35 -2.68 17.27
C ILE A 105 -13.57 -2.05 16.59
N ASP A 106 -13.55 -1.94 15.26
CA ASP A 106 -14.65 -1.40 14.45
C ASP A 106 -16.00 -2.07 14.73
N LYS A 107 -16.00 -3.41 14.79
CA LYS A 107 -17.22 -4.17 15.12
C LYS A 107 -17.72 -3.88 16.54
N LYS A 108 -16.81 -3.68 17.48
CA LYS A 108 -17.13 -3.53 18.91
C LYS A 108 -17.58 -2.13 19.28
N ILE A 109 -16.92 -1.10 18.73
CA ILE A 109 -17.35 0.29 18.93
C ILE A 109 -18.77 0.53 18.36
N ASN A 110 -19.13 -0.21 17.31
CA ASN A 110 -20.47 -0.19 16.72
C ASN A 110 -21.49 -1.12 17.41
N SER A 111 -21.05 -1.94 18.37
CA SER A 111 -21.95 -2.77 19.16
C SER A 111 -22.50 -1.96 20.34
N LYS A 112 -23.81 -2.05 20.61
CA LYS A 112 -24.46 -1.33 21.72
C LYS A 112 -24.23 -1.98 23.10
N THR A 113 -23.23 -2.84 23.22
CA THR A 113 -23.01 -3.66 24.42
C THR A 113 -22.02 -2.97 25.36
N SER A 114 -22.50 -2.60 26.56
CA SER A 114 -21.72 -1.84 27.56
C SER A 114 -20.45 -2.54 28.07
N ASP A 115 -20.34 -3.86 27.87
CA ASP A 115 -19.28 -4.72 28.42
C ASP A 115 -18.03 -4.82 27.51
N GLU A 116 -18.02 -4.12 26.36
CA GLU A 116 -16.93 -4.24 25.39
C GLU A 116 -15.79 -3.25 25.59
N LYS A 117 -15.92 -2.31 26.55
CA LYS A 117 -14.92 -1.26 26.80
C LYS A 117 -13.54 -1.84 27.14
N ASP A 118 -13.47 -2.87 27.97
CA ASP A 118 -12.21 -3.50 28.36
C ASP A 118 -11.51 -4.20 27.19
N GLU A 119 -12.30 -4.83 26.33
CA GLU A 119 -11.77 -5.49 25.15
C GLU A 119 -11.31 -4.47 24.10
N ILE A 120 -12.07 -3.40 23.89
CA ILE A 120 -11.67 -2.27 23.02
C ILE A 120 -10.37 -1.65 23.53
N ARG A 121 -10.25 -1.41 24.85
CA ARG A 121 -9.05 -0.88 25.49
C ARG A 121 -7.83 -1.77 25.24
N ARG A 122 -7.98 -3.08 25.42
CA ARG A 122 -6.93 -4.06 25.17
C ARG A 122 -6.54 -4.08 23.69
N LEU A 123 -7.52 -4.11 22.78
CA LEU A 123 -7.28 -4.12 21.34
C LEU A 123 -6.59 -2.83 20.87
N LEU A 124 -6.99 -1.66 21.38
CA LEU A 124 -6.33 -0.38 21.11
C LEU A 124 -4.86 -0.42 21.52
N TYR A 125 -4.56 -0.86 22.74
CA TYR A 125 -3.17 -1.00 23.20
C TYR A 125 -2.35 -1.94 22.30
N GLU A 126 -2.89 -3.10 21.94
CA GLU A 126 -2.22 -4.05 21.07
C GLU A 126 -1.99 -3.51 19.65
N VAL A 127 -2.92 -2.72 19.12
CA VAL A 127 -2.79 -2.04 17.82
C VAL A 127 -1.75 -0.93 17.89
N ILE A 128 -1.79 -0.09 18.90
CA ILE A 128 -0.81 0.99 19.11
C ILE A 128 0.62 0.42 19.15
N LYS A 129 0.87 -0.57 20.01
CA LYS A 129 2.20 -1.19 20.15
C LYS A 129 2.69 -1.83 18.84
N ARG A 130 1.77 -2.43 18.07
CA ARG A 130 2.10 -3.01 16.76
C ARG A 130 2.40 -1.94 15.73
N LEU A 131 1.56 -0.92 15.64
CA LEU A 131 1.79 0.20 14.75
C LEU A 131 3.15 0.80 15.07
N GLU A 132 3.47 1.09 16.34
CA GLU A 132 4.79 1.57 16.77
C GLU A 132 5.94 0.74 16.18
N ASN A 133 5.89 -0.59 16.29
CA ASN A 133 6.93 -1.51 15.84
C ASN A 133 6.96 -1.81 14.32
N GLU A 134 5.81 -1.77 13.62
CA GLU A 134 5.69 -2.26 12.24
C GLU A 134 6.54 -1.48 11.22
N LEU A 135 6.85 -0.19 11.47
CA LEU A 135 7.71 0.56 10.55
C LEU A 135 9.19 0.17 10.69
N ASP A 136 9.63 -0.16 11.90
CA ASP A 136 11.03 -0.52 12.13
C ASP A 136 11.34 -1.90 11.54
N GLU A 137 10.35 -2.79 11.49
CA GLU A 137 10.44 -4.09 10.83
C GLU A 137 10.37 -3.97 9.30
N HIS A 138 9.43 -3.16 8.77
CA HIS A 138 9.30 -2.97 7.31
C HIS A 138 10.51 -2.25 6.70
N THR A 139 11.04 -1.22 7.38
CA THR A 139 12.25 -0.50 6.96
C THR A 139 13.46 -1.43 6.93
N ARG A 140 13.64 -2.25 7.98
CA ARG A 140 14.74 -3.23 8.04
C ARG A 140 14.62 -4.31 6.96
N PHE A 141 13.41 -4.80 6.69
CA PHE A 141 13.17 -5.79 5.64
C PHE A 141 13.51 -5.24 4.24
N ILE A 142 13.11 -4.01 3.93
CA ILE A 142 13.44 -3.38 2.63
C ILE A 142 14.96 -3.19 2.51
N GLU A 143 15.64 -2.76 3.58
CA GLU A 143 17.10 -2.60 3.57
C GLU A 143 17.83 -3.93 3.37
N GLU A 144 17.40 -5.02 4.03
CA GLU A 144 17.97 -6.36 3.87
C GLU A 144 17.75 -6.95 2.47
N VAL A 145 16.57 -6.74 1.86
CA VAL A 145 16.27 -7.23 0.50
C VAL A 145 16.96 -6.39 -0.59
N SER A 146 17.37 -5.16 -0.27
CA SER A 146 18.04 -4.24 -1.21
C SER A 146 19.57 -4.38 -1.29
N LYS A 147 20.18 -5.16 -0.38
CA LYS A 147 21.60 -5.53 -0.41
C LYS A 147 21.84 -6.74 -1.31
#